data_AF-A0A834DNG6-F1
#
_entry.id   AF-A0A834DNG6-F1
#
_cell.length_a   1.000
_cell.length_b   1.000
_cell.length_c   1.000
_cell.angle_alpha   90.00
_cell.angle_beta   90.00
_cell.angle_gamma   90.00
#
_symmetry.space_group_name_H-M   'P 1'
#
loop_
_entity.id
_entity.type
_entity.pdbx_description
1 polymer ?
#
loop_
_entity_poly.entity_id
_entity_poly.type
_entity_poly.pdbx_seq_one_letter_code
_entity_poly.pdbx_strand_id
1 'polypeptide(L)'
;MKLGKKSKIFWKKNENELTTTQNLWDTVKAVLRGKFIAIQAYLKKIATFQTNTLTPCLQELEEQEQRQPKRSRRKAITKIREELNDIETKSTILRINESKSWFFEKINKINKPLSRLINKKREPK
;
A
#
# COMPACT_ATOMS: atom_id res chain seq x y z
N MET A 1 6.90 -16.36 -5.27
CA MET A 1 5.49 -15.92 -5.30
C MET A 1 4.68 -16.76 -6.29
N LYS A 2 3.86 -17.73 -5.83
CA LYS A 2 3.12 -18.74 -6.64
C LYS A 2 1.81 -18.19 -7.29
N LEU A 3 1.79 -16.97 -7.83
CA LEU A 3 0.55 -16.40 -8.40
C LEU A 3 0.18 -17.01 -9.76
N GLY A 4 1.16 -17.29 -10.64
CA GLY A 4 0.90 -17.79 -11.99
C GLY A 4 0.20 -19.14 -12.04
N LYS A 5 0.64 -20.12 -11.22
CA LYS A 5 0.04 -21.47 -11.17
C LYS A 5 -1.39 -21.46 -10.62
N LYS A 6 -1.66 -20.67 -9.56
CA LYS A 6 -3.00 -20.56 -8.96
C LYS A 6 -3.98 -19.83 -9.89
N SER A 7 -3.52 -18.80 -10.61
CA SER A 7 -4.37 -18.09 -11.57
C SER A 7 -4.72 -18.97 -12.77
N LYS A 8 -3.77 -19.76 -13.31
CA LYS A 8 -4.05 -20.75 -14.36
C LYS A 8 -5.11 -21.78 -13.95
N ILE A 9 -5.02 -22.31 -12.72
CA ILE A 9 -5.99 -23.29 -12.21
C ILE A 9 -7.37 -22.66 -12.00
N PHE A 10 -7.42 -21.40 -11.56
CA PHE A 10 -8.67 -20.66 -11.37
C PHE A 10 -9.38 -20.41 -12.71
N TRP A 11 -8.66 -19.98 -13.75
CA TRP A 11 -9.20 -19.81 -15.10
C TRP A 11 -9.74 -21.13 -15.65
N LYS A 12 -8.95 -22.21 -15.59
CA LYS A 12 -9.32 -23.53 -16.12
C LYS A 12 -10.52 -24.18 -15.42
N LYS A 13 -10.86 -23.77 -14.19
CA LYS A 13 -12.02 -24.26 -13.41
C LYS A 13 -13.28 -23.40 -13.58
N ASN A 14 -13.13 -22.15 -14.01
CA ASN A 14 -14.24 -21.20 -14.22
C ASN A 14 -14.38 -20.83 -15.71
N GLU A 15 -13.85 -21.61 -16.64
CA GLU A 15 -14.27 -21.59 -18.04
C GLU A 15 -15.58 -22.38 -18.15
N ASN A 16 -16.69 -21.74 -17.78
CA ASN A 16 -18.04 -22.28 -17.90
C ASN A 16 -18.97 -21.14 -18.32
N GLU A 17 -19.92 -21.41 -19.23
CA GLU A 17 -20.79 -20.40 -19.87
C GLU A 17 -21.60 -19.53 -18.88
N LEU A 18 -21.70 -19.96 -17.62
CA LEU A 18 -22.42 -19.28 -16.53
C LEU A 18 -21.60 -18.22 -15.78
N THR A 19 -20.27 -18.24 -15.84
CA THR A 19 -19.43 -17.24 -15.14
C THR A 19 -19.05 -16.10 -16.08
N THR A 20 -19.71 -14.95 -15.88
CA THR A 20 -19.41 -13.75 -16.67
C THR A 20 -17.96 -13.30 -16.43
N THR A 21 -17.24 -12.88 -17.47
CA THR A 21 -15.86 -12.34 -17.41
C THR A 21 -15.67 -11.27 -16.32
N GLN A 22 -16.74 -10.52 -16.02
CA GLN A 22 -16.82 -9.55 -14.94
C GLN A 22 -16.60 -10.17 -13.54
N ASN A 23 -17.23 -11.32 -13.26
CA ASN A 23 -17.14 -11.99 -11.96
C ASN A 23 -15.72 -12.56 -11.73
N LEU A 24 -15.08 -13.07 -12.78
CA LEU A 24 -13.68 -13.47 -12.72
C LEU A 24 -12.76 -12.29 -12.41
N TRP A 25 -12.95 -11.16 -13.12
CA TRP A 25 -12.15 -9.96 -12.91
C TRP A 25 -12.28 -9.40 -11.49
N ASP A 26 -13.51 -9.32 -10.97
CA ASP A 26 -13.75 -8.84 -9.62
C ASP A 26 -13.18 -9.78 -8.55
N THR A 27 -13.19 -11.10 -8.79
CA THR A 27 -12.55 -12.08 -7.91
C THR A 27 -11.02 -11.92 -7.88
N VAL A 28 -10.38 -11.78 -9.05
CA VAL A 28 -8.92 -11.55 -9.13
C VAL A 28 -8.54 -10.24 -8.44
N LYS A 29 -9.32 -9.18 -8.67
CA LYS A 29 -9.14 -7.87 -8.02
C LYS A 29 -9.24 -7.98 -6.49
N ALA A 30 -10.22 -8.69 -5.95
CA ALA A 30 -10.39 -8.89 -4.52
C ALA A 30 -9.20 -9.64 -3.88
N VAL A 31 -8.70 -10.70 -4.53
CA VAL A 31 -7.52 -11.46 -4.04
C VAL A 31 -6.26 -10.60 -4.03
N LEU A 32 -6.03 -9.81 -5.09
CA LEU A 32 -4.88 -8.91 -5.16
C LEU A 32 -4.97 -7.83 -4.09
N ARG A 33 -6.16 -7.25 -3.88
CA ARG A 33 -6.40 -6.24 -2.84
C ARG A 33 -6.12 -6.78 -1.44
N GLY A 34 -6.59 -7.98 -1.11
CA GLY A 34 -6.33 -8.60 0.19
C GLY A 34 -4.83 -8.79 0.46
N LYS A 35 -4.06 -9.24 -0.55
CA LYS A 35 -2.60 -9.37 -0.43
C LYS A 35 -1.90 -8.02 -0.26
N PHE A 36 -2.35 -7.00 -0.99
CA PHE A 36 -1.80 -5.67 -0.87
C PHE A 36 -2.02 -5.10 0.54
N ILE A 37 -3.24 -5.21 1.09
CA ILE A 37 -3.55 -4.76 2.46
C ILE A 37 -2.69 -5.48 3.50
N ALA A 38 -2.48 -6.79 3.35
CA ALA A 38 -1.63 -7.57 4.26
C ALA A 38 -0.17 -7.08 4.25
N ILE A 39 0.38 -6.78 3.06
CA ILE A 39 1.73 -6.23 2.93
C ILE A 39 1.80 -4.83 3.56
N GLN A 40 0.81 -3.97 3.32
CA GLN A 40 0.75 -2.64 3.91
C GLN A 40 0.73 -2.68 5.44
N ALA A 41 -0.11 -3.54 6.03
CA ALA A 41 -0.19 -3.71 7.47
C ALA A 41 1.15 -4.19 8.06
N TYR A 42 1.83 -5.11 7.37
CA TYR A 42 3.16 -5.58 7.76
C TYR A 42 4.22 -4.47 7.72
N LEU A 43 4.28 -3.71 6.63
CA LEU A 43 5.21 -2.58 6.48
C LEU A 43 4.96 -1.50 7.53
N LYS A 44 3.70 -1.17 7.81
CA LYS A 44 3.31 -0.24 8.86
C LYS A 44 3.79 -0.71 10.24
N LYS A 45 3.60 -2.00 10.55
CA LYS A 45 4.08 -2.60 11.80
C LYS A 45 5.60 -2.47 11.95
N ILE A 46 6.36 -2.75 10.89
CA ILE A 46 7.83 -2.58 10.89
C ILE A 46 8.21 -1.13 11.12
N ALA A 47 7.61 -0.21 10.36
CA ALA A 47 7.90 1.22 10.48
C ALA A 47 7.67 1.70 11.92
N THR A 48 6.54 1.35 12.53
CA THR A 48 6.23 1.71 13.92
C THR A 48 7.20 1.09 14.93
N PHE A 49 7.58 -0.17 14.72
CA PHE A 49 8.59 -0.81 15.58
C PHE A 49 9.94 -0.09 15.50
N GLN A 50 10.39 0.24 14.30
CA GLN A 50 11.65 0.95 14.09
C GLN A 50 11.61 2.36 14.69
N THR A 51 10.55 3.13 14.48
CA THR A 51 10.41 4.47 15.07
C THR A 51 10.37 4.43 16.59
N ASN A 52 9.66 3.46 17.18
CA ASN A 52 9.59 3.31 18.64
C ASN A 52 10.93 2.90 19.25
N THR A 53 11.80 2.25 18.47
CA THR A 53 13.14 1.84 18.93
C THR A 53 14.16 2.97 18.75
N LEU A 54 14.12 3.66 17.60
CA LEU A 54 15.10 4.70 17.24
C LEU A 54 14.86 6.03 17.96
N THR A 55 13.60 6.40 18.22
CA THR A 55 13.25 7.66 18.92
C THR A 55 13.89 7.78 20.31
N PRO A 56 13.75 6.81 21.23
CA PRO A 56 14.38 6.90 22.55
C PRO A 56 15.91 6.85 22.46
N CYS A 57 16.46 6.06 21.53
CA CYS A 57 17.91 6.01 21.29
C CYS A 57 18.46 7.37 20.83
N LEU A 58 17.73 8.07 19.95
CA LEU A 58 18.09 9.41 19.50
C LEU A 58 18.08 10.41 20.67
N GLN A 59 17.04 10.39 21.50
CA GLN A 59 16.93 11.27 22.68
C GLN A 59 18.09 11.08 23.65
N GLU A 60 18.43 9.83 23.98
CA GLU A 60 19.55 9.53 24.87
C GLU A 60 20.88 10.04 24.30
N LEU A 61 21.13 9.84 22.99
CA LEU A 61 22.33 10.33 22.34
C LEU A 61 22.39 11.86 22.28
N GLU A 62 21.25 12.53 22.12
CA GLU A 62 21.16 14.00 22.14
C GLU A 62 21.48 14.56 23.54
N GLU A 63 20.94 13.97 24.59
CA GLU A 63 21.26 14.35 25.97
C GLU A 63 22.75 14.15 26.29
N GLN A 64 23.32 13.01 25.89
CA GLN A 64 24.74 12.74 26.08
C GLN A 64 25.62 13.70 25.29
N GLU A 65 25.20 14.11 24.09
CA GLU A 65 25.93 15.08 23.27
C GLU A 65 25.91 16.48 23.89
N GLN A 66 24.81 16.89 24.50
CA GLN A 66 24.72 18.16 25.23
C GLN A 66 25.65 18.19 26.45
N ARG A 67 25.73 17.09 27.21
CA ARG A 67 26.61 17.00 28.39
C ARG A 67 28.08 16.95 28.01
N GLN A 68 28.42 16.14 27.01
CA GLN A 68 29.81 15.92 26.59
C GLN A 68 29.89 15.79 25.07
N PRO A 69 30.17 16.89 24.35
CA PRO A 69 30.17 16.86 22.89
C PRO A 69 31.25 15.93 22.33
N LYS A 70 30.88 15.00 21.44
CA LYS A 70 31.81 14.05 20.83
C LYS A 70 31.50 13.84 19.35
N ARG A 71 32.53 14.00 18.49
CA ARG A 71 32.38 13.86 17.02
C ARG A 71 31.77 12.53 16.58
N SER A 72 32.12 11.43 17.24
CA SER A 72 31.55 10.11 16.94
C SER A 72 30.05 10.03 17.22
N ARG A 73 29.58 10.70 18.28
CA ARG A 73 28.17 10.71 18.67
C ARG A 73 27.33 11.55 17.71
N ARG A 74 27.84 12.72 17.29
CA ARG A 74 27.18 13.52 16.23
C ARG A 74 26.94 12.71 14.95
N LYS A 75 27.93 11.93 14.52
CA LYS A 75 27.78 11.04 13.36
C LYS A 75 26.67 10.01 13.55
N ALA A 76 26.56 9.41 14.74
CA ALA A 76 25.49 8.47 15.06
C ALA A 76 24.10 9.14 15.07
N ILE A 77 23.99 10.34 15.66
CA ILE A 77 22.76 11.14 15.67
C ILE A 77 22.31 11.46 14.24
N THR A 78 23.22 11.94 13.38
CA THR A 78 22.91 12.23 11.97
C THR A 78 22.39 10.98 11.25
N LYS A 79 23.06 9.83 11.44
CA LYS A 79 22.65 8.57 10.83
C LYS A 79 21.24 8.13 11.28
N ILE A 80 20.94 8.20 12.58
CA ILE A 80 19.61 7.83 13.10
C ILE A 80 18.52 8.78 12.57
N ARG A 81 18.83 10.08 12.43
CA ARG A 81 17.91 11.06 11.83
C ARG A 81 17.64 10.77 10.35
N GLU A 82 18.66 10.38 9.59
CA GLU A 82 18.51 9.96 8.19
C GLU A 82 17.62 8.71 8.10
N GLU A 83 17.86 7.70 8.94
CA GLU A 83 17.03 6.48 8.98
C GLU A 83 15.57 6.77 9.35
N LEU A 84 15.32 7.65 10.32
CA LEU A 84 13.96 8.08 10.69
C LEU A 84 13.25 8.81 9.54
N ASN A 85 13.96 9.72 8.86
CA ASN A 85 13.43 10.47 7.71
C ASN A 85 13.07 9.54 6.54
N ASP A 86 13.89 8.50 6.30
CA ASP A 86 13.61 7.48 5.31
C ASP A 86 12.35 6.67 5.64
N ILE A 87 12.15 6.32 6.92
CA ILE A 87 10.95 5.61 7.38
C ILE A 87 9.71 6.50 7.21
N GLU A 88 9.79 7.78 7.57
CA GLU A 88 8.70 8.74 7.41
C GLU A 88 8.33 8.95 5.93
N THR A 89 9.34 9.08 5.07
CA THR A 89 9.15 9.23 3.62
C THR A 89 8.44 8.00 3.04
N LYS A 90 8.90 6.79 3.39
CA LYS A 90 8.24 5.54 2.98
C LYS A 90 6.80 5.48 3.46
N SER A 91 6.54 5.80 4.73
CA SER A 91 5.19 5.84 5.32
C SER A 91 4.26 6.81 4.58
N THR A 92 4.78 7.98 4.20
CA THR A 92 4.04 9.00 3.43
C THR A 92 3.66 8.49 2.04
N ILE A 93 4.58 7.80 1.34
CA ILE A 93 4.29 7.16 0.05
C ILE A 93 3.17 6.11 0.19
N LEU A 94 3.17 5.32 1.26
CA LEU A 94 2.11 4.33 1.52
C LEU A 94 0.75 5.02 1.70
N ARG A 95 0.68 6.10 2.50
CA ARG A 95 -0.55 6.92 2.65
C ARG A 95 -1.04 7.47 1.32
N ILE A 96 -0.15 8.01 0.48
CA ILE A 96 -0.52 8.51 -0.85
C ILE A 96 -1.12 7.38 -1.71
N ASN A 97 -0.53 6.18 -1.65
CA ASN A 97 -1.04 5.03 -2.39
C ASN A 97 -2.40 4.55 -1.88
N GLU A 98 -2.64 4.62 -0.57
CA GLU A 98 -3.96 4.35 0.02
C GLU A 98 -5.00 5.35 -0.46
N SER A 99 -4.68 6.66 -0.43
CA SER A 99 -5.57 7.71 -0.94
C SER A 99 -5.86 7.55 -2.43
N LYS A 100 -4.84 7.23 -3.24
CA LYS A 100 -5.02 6.93 -4.67
C LYS A 100 -5.93 5.71 -4.88
N SER A 101 -5.67 4.62 -4.17
CA SER A 101 -6.49 3.40 -4.24
C SER A 101 -7.95 3.68 -3.89
N TRP A 102 -8.19 4.41 -2.80
CA TRP A 102 -9.53 4.84 -2.39
C TRP A 102 -10.23 5.69 -3.46
N PHE A 103 -9.51 6.63 -4.06
CA PHE A 103 -10.04 7.49 -5.12
C PHE A 103 -10.43 6.71 -6.37
N PHE A 104 -9.57 5.79 -6.84
CA PHE A 104 -9.87 4.93 -8.00
C PHE A 104 -11.08 4.02 -7.76
N GLU A 105 -11.28 3.53 -6.53
CA GLU A 105 -12.49 2.78 -6.20
C GLU A 105 -13.75 3.62 -6.29
N LYS A 106 -13.71 4.89 -5.88
CA LYS A 106 -14.85 5.81 -5.99
C LYS A 106 -15.17 6.14 -7.45
N ILE A 107 -14.17 6.46 -8.26
CA ILE A 107 -14.36 6.71 -9.70
C ILE A 107 -14.94 5.48 -10.41
N ASN A 108 -14.41 4.29 -10.16
CA ASN A 108 -14.91 3.06 -10.79
C ASN A 108 -16.39 2.79 -10.48
N LYS A 109 -16.86 3.20 -9.29
CA LYS A 109 -18.28 3.10 -8.92
C LYS A 109 -19.17 4.09 -9.68
N ILE A 110 -18.65 5.26 -10.04
CA ILE A 110 -19.37 6.31 -10.78
C ILE A 110 -19.35 6.07 -12.29
N ASN A 111 -18.23 5.57 -12.83
CA ASN A 111 -18.10 5.29 -14.27
C ASN A 111 -19.10 4.24 -14.76
N LYS A 112 -19.45 3.25 -13.91
CA LYS A 112 -20.38 2.17 -14.27
C LYS A 112 -21.83 2.64 -14.54
N PRO A 113 -22.46 3.48 -13.69
CA PRO A 113 -23.76 4.06 -14.03
C PRO A 113 -23.67 5.08 -15.18
N LEU A 114 -22.59 5.87 -15.27
CA LEU A 114 -22.41 6.82 -16.37
C LEU A 114 -22.31 6.13 -17.74
N SER A 115 -21.56 5.03 -17.85
CA SER A 115 -21.46 4.28 -19.10
C SER A 115 -22.82 3.71 -19.54
N ARG A 116 -23.63 3.23 -18.58
CA ARG A 116 -25.01 2.78 -18.86
C ARG A 116 -25.89 3.90 -19.42
N LEU A 117 -25.82 5.10 -18.83
CA LEU A 117 -26.58 6.25 -19.30
C LEU A 117 -26.15 6.70 -20.71
N ILE A 118 -24.85 6.69 -21.00
CA ILE A 118 -24.32 7.05 -22.33
C ILE A 118 -24.74 6.02 -23.38
N ASN A 119 -24.66 4.74 -23.06
CA ASN A 119 -25.05 3.67 -23.98
C ASN A 119 -26.56 3.70 -24.29
N LYS A 120 -27.41 3.94 -23.28
CA LYS A 120 -28.87 4.07 -23.47
C LYS A 120 -29.26 5.25 -24.36
N LYS A 121 -28.45 6.32 -24.41
CA LYS A 121 -28.66 7.46 -25.33
C LYS A 121 -28.25 7.18 -26.78
N ARG A 122 -27.45 6.12 -27.01
CA ARG A 122 -26.94 5.73 -28.34
C ARG A 122 -27.70 4.58 -28.97
N GLU A 123 -28.63 3.96 -28.24
CA GLU A 123 -29.56 3.01 -28.83
C GLU A 123 -30.46 3.76 -29.83
N PRO A 124 -30.51 3.33 -31.11
CA PRO A 124 -31.42 3.93 -32.08
C PRO A 124 -32.86 3.72 -31.62
N LYS A 125 -33.69 4.76 -31.78
CA LYS A 125 -35.12 4.72 -31.44
C LYS A 125 -35.87 3.72 -32.31
#